data_AF-G8FT53-F1
#
_entry.id   AF-G8FT53-F1
#
_cell.length_a   1.000
_cell.length_b   1.000
_cell.length_c   1.000
_cell.angle_alpha   90.00
_cell.angle_beta   90.00
_cell.angle_gamma   90.00
#
_symmetry.space_group_name_H-M   'P 1'
#
loop_
_entity.id
_entity.type
_entity.pdbx_description
1 polymer ?
#
loop_
_entity_poly.entity_id
_entity_poly.type
_entity_poly.pdbx_seq_one_letter_code
_entity_poly.pdbx_strand_id
1 'polypeptide(L)'
;FGRSDKPSKRSDYTYARHVAWMSELLFDKLKLRHITFFGQDWGGLIGLRLVASAPERFDRVVVSNTGLPTGDRKLSDAFLAWQNFSQTSETFSIGNIVNGGSATKLSPEVTAAYDAPFPDESYKEGARIFPSLVPTSRDDQVHQDNTLAWGVLNKFERPFLCVFGDSDAVTKGGDAIFIRSVPGALNQNHTTLVGGG
;
A
#
# COMPACT_ATOMS: atom_id res chain seq x y z
N PHE A 1 12.90 -1.05 -0.78
CA PHE A 1 12.79 -2.47 -1.18
C PHE A 1 13.45 -2.70 -2.54
N GLY A 2 13.53 -3.95 -2.99
CA GLY A 2 14.18 -4.26 -4.26
C GLY A 2 15.65 -3.86 -4.26
N ARG A 3 16.03 -3.01 -5.21
CA ARG A 3 17.42 -2.57 -5.41
C ARG A 3 17.80 -1.33 -4.59
N SER A 4 16.89 -0.73 -3.83
CA SER A 4 17.25 0.31 -2.87
C SER A 4 18.01 -0.26 -1.68
N ASP A 5 18.78 0.61 -1.01
CA ASP A 5 19.35 0.32 0.30
C ASP A 5 18.27 -0.08 1.30
N LYS A 6 18.68 -0.88 2.29
CA LYS A 6 17.79 -1.49 3.28
C LYS A 6 18.33 -1.21 4.68
N PRO A 7 17.72 -0.29 5.45
CA PRO A 7 18.05 -0.11 6.86
C PRO A 7 18.06 -1.45 7.61
N SER A 8 19.06 -1.67 8.46
CA SER A 8 19.30 -2.98 9.07
C SER A 8 18.55 -3.21 10.39
N LYS A 9 17.79 -2.23 10.89
CA LYS A 9 17.00 -2.36 12.13
C LYS A 9 15.52 -2.19 11.83
N ARG A 10 14.65 -3.03 12.42
CA ARG A 10 13.18 -2.90 12.26
C ARG A 10 12.66 -1.52 12.65
N SER A 11 13.19 -0.96 13.74
CA SER A 11 12.82 0.36 14.24
C SER A 11 13.14 1.49 13.27
N ASP A 12 13.95 1.24 12.24
CA ASP A 12 14.26 2.27 11.26
C ASP A 12 13.13 2.49 10.24
N TYR A 13 12.18 1.56 10.19
CA TYR A 13 11.04 1.61 9.28
C TYR A 13 9.82 2.13 10.05
N THR A 14 9.33 3.29 9.63
CA THR A 14 8.06 3.85 10.10
C THR A 14 7.26 4.31 8.90
N TYR A 15 5.92 4.35 9.02
CA TYR A 15 5.06 4.87 7.97
C TYR A 15 5.54 6.28 7.55
N ALA A 16 5.76 7.17 8.52
CA ALA A 16 6.22 8.54 8.27
C ALA A 16 7.54 8.60 7.48
N ARG A 17 8.52 7.73 7.78
CA ARG A 17 9.78 7.67 7.02
C ARG A 17 9.58 7.24 5.58
N HIS A 18 8.71 6.27 5.33
CA HIS A 18 8.38 5.85 3.97
C HIS A 18 7.68 6.96 3.16
N VAL A 19 6.75 7.68 3.78
CA VAL A 19 6.13 8.86 3.17
C VAL A 19 7.18 9.93 2.85
N ALA A 20 8.09 10.21 3.79
CA ALA A 20 9.16 11.19 3.59
C ALA A 20 10.12 10.81 2.45
N TRP A 21 10.61 9.57 2.41
CA TRP A 21 11.52 9.11 1.36
C TRP A 21 10.87 9.19 -0.03
N MET A 22 9.61 8.76 -0.15
CA MET A 22 8.91 8.82 -1.43
C MET A 22 8.59 10.26 -1.84
N SER A 23 8.23 11.12 -0.87
CA SER A 23 8.01 12.55 -1.11
C SER A 23 9.28 13.23 -1.64
N GLU A 24 10.42 13.03 -0.98
CA GLU A 24 11.71 13.61 -1.40
C GLU A 24 12.07 13.15 -2.82
N LEU A 25 11.96 11.86 -3.10
CA LEU A 25 12.28 11.31 -4.42
C LEU A 25 11.38 11.94 -5.50
N LEU A 26 10.06 11.88 -5.33
CA LEU A 26 9.12 12.27 -6.37
C LEU A 26 9.06 13.78 -6.55
N PHE A 27 9.07 14.55 -5.46
CA PHE A 27 8.77 15.98 -5.50
C PHE A 27 10.01 16.86 -5.56
N ASP A 28 11.12 16.44 -4.94
CA ASP A 28 12.32 17.27 -4.83
C ASP A 28 13.40 16.86 -5.82
N LYS A 29 13.68 15.55 -5.92
CA LYS A 29 14.72 15.03 -6.83
C LYS A 29 14.22 14.94 -8.26
N LEU A 30 13.10 14.25 -8.47
CA LEU A 30 12.52 14.04 -9.80
C LEU A 30 11.60 15.17 -10.25
N LYS A 31 11.08 15.95 -9.29
CA LYS A 31 10.18 17.08 -9.52
C LYS A 31 8.99 16.74 -10.41
N LEU A 32 8.42 15.54 -10.22
CA LEU A 32 7.33 15.05 -11.03
C LEU A 32 6.08 15.94 -10.89
N ARG A 33 5.38 16.13 -12.01
CA ARG A 33 4.11 16.85 -12.17
C ARG A 33 3.24 16.08 -13.15
N HIS A 34 1.95 16.40 -13.19
CA HIS A 34 0.99 15.76 -14.08
C HIS A 34 0.94 14.23 -13.89
N ILE A 35 1.09 13.78 -12.64
CA ILE A 35 1.26 12.37 -12.31
C ILE A 35 -0.07 11.64 -12.49
N THR A 36 -0.05 10.51 -13.17
CA THR A 36 -1.09 9.48 -13.04
C THR A 36 -0.58 8.44 -12.06
N PHE A 37 -1.11 8.45 -10.84
CA PHE A 37 -0.70 7.53 -9.79
C PHE A 37 -1.44 6.20 -9.92
N PHE A 38 -0.73 5.08 -9.75
CA PHE A 38 -1.30 3.76 -9.56
C PHE A 38 -0.76 3.20 -8.23
N GLY A 39 -1.65 2.88 -7.29
CA GLY A 39 -1.30 2.39 -5.96
C GLY A 39 -1.92 1.04 -5.63
N GLN A 40 -1.09 0.10 -5.18
CA GLN A 40 -1.48 -1.20 -4.65
C GLN A 40 -0.75 -1.52 -3.35
N ASP A 41 -1.40 -2.24 -2.43
CA ASP A 41 -0.90 -2.55 -1.09
C ASP A 41 -0.26 -1.31 -0.41
N TRP A 42 0.92 -1.44 0.18
CA TRP A 42 1.66 -0.34 0.80
C TRP A 42 2.02 0.79 -0.17
N GLY A 43 2.13 0.49 -1.47
CA GLY A 43 2.28 1.50 -2.50
C GLY A 43 1.08 2.47 -2.53
N GLY A 44 -0.13 1.97 -2.29
CA GLY A 44 -1.32 2.81 -2.13
C GLY A 44 -1.40 3.50 -0.77
N LEU A 45 -1.05 2.83 0.33
CA LEU A 45 -1.00 3.48 1.66
C LEU A 45 -0.08 4.72 1.62
N ILE A 46 1.17 4.53 1.19
CA ILE A 46 2.15 5.62 1.08
C ILE A 46 1.74 6.60 -0.01
N GLY A 47 1.39 6.12 -1.21
CA GLY A 47 1.09 6.98 -2.35
C GLY A 47 -0.14 7.87 -2.14
N LEU A 48 -1.19 7.40 -1.46
CA LEU A 48 -2.35 8.23 -1.12
C LEU A 48 -2.01 9.32 -0.12
N ARG A 49 -1.05 9.09 0.79
CA ARG A 49 -0.47 10.17 1.63
C ARG A 49 0.26 11.22 0.80
N LEU A 50 0.96 10.81 -0.25
CA LEU A 50 1.62 11.73 -1.17
C LEU A 50 0.59 12.53 -1.99
N VAL A 51 -0.43 11.87 -2.53
CA VAL A 51 -1.56 12.52 -3.22
C VAL A 51 -2.21 13.57 -2.31
N ALA A 52 -2.47 13.24 -1.05
CA ALA A 52 -3.05 14.19 -0.11
C ALA A 52 -2.11 15.35 0.26
N SER A 53 -0.79 15.12 0.28
CA SER A 53 0.19 16.15 0.66
C SER A 53 0.47 17.19 -0.43
N ALA A 54 0.35 16.80 -1.70
CA ALA A 54 0.62 17.66 -2.85
C ALA A 54 -0.37 17.33 -3.98
N PRO A 55 -1.69 17.49 -3.74
CA PRO A 55 -2.72 17.02 -4.66
C PRO A 55 -2.52 17.62 -6.04
N GLU A 56 -2.14 18.90 -6.16
CA GLU A 56 -1.94 19.61 -7.42
C GLU A 56 -0.94 18.94 -8.38
N ARG A 57 -0.07 18.05 -7.88
CA ARG A 57 0.88 17.29 -8.73
C ARG A 57 0.26 16.11 -9.48
N PHE A 58 -0.91 15.65 -9.08
CA PHE A 58 -1.53 14.43 -9.59
C PHE A 58 -2.73 14.74 -10.47
N ASP A 59 -2.63 14.45 -11.76
CA ASP A 59 -3.75 14.63 -12.69
C ASP A 59 -4.79 13.52 -12.53
N ARG A 60 -4.36 12.32 -12.14
CA ARG A 60 -5.22 11.13 -12.01
C ARG A 60 -4.72 10.20 -10.92
N VAL A 61 -5.64 9.46 -10.32
CA VAL A 61 -5.34 8.43 -9.34
C VAL A 61 -6.04 7.13 -9.73
N VAL A 62 -5.31 6.03 -9.62
CA VAL A 62 -5.83 4.67 -9.74
C VAL A 62 -5.42 3.92 -8.48
N VAL A 63 -6.38 3.24 -7.85
CA VAL A 63 -6.14 2.38 -6.70
C VAL A 63 -6.64 0.97 -6.98
N SER A 64 -5.84 -0.01 -6.59
CA SER A 64 -6.11 -1.44 -6.76
C SER A 64 -5.61 -2.16 -5.53
N ASN A 65 -6.44 -3.02 -4.91
CA ASN A 65 -6.09 -3.83 -3.75
C ASN A 65 -5.25 -3.08 -2.69
N THR A 66 -5.79 -1.97 -2.19
CA THR A 66 -5.11 -1.08 -1.24
C THR A 66 -6.13 -0.39 -0.30
N GLY A 67 -5.63 0.38 0.66
CA GLY A 67 -6.44 1.28 1.47
C GLY A 67 -5.66 2.48 2.00
N LEU A 68 -6.38 3.30 2.79
CA LEU A 68 -5.78 4.33 3.64
C LEU A 68 -6.41 4.20 5.04
N PRO A 69 -6.09 3.12 5.79
CA PRO A 69 -6.71 2.88 7.08
C PRO A 69 -6.32 3.97 8.08
N THR A 70 -7.26 4.42 8.90
CA THR A 70 -7.03 5.35 10.00
C THR A 70 -6.98 4.65 11.36
N GLY A 71 -7.29 3.34 11.43
CA GLY A 71 -7.51 2.63 12.68
C GLY A 71 -8.91 2.81 13.29
N ASP A 72 -9.82 3.54 12.63
CA ASP A 72 -11.22 3.71 13.08
C ASP A 72 -12.09 2.47 12.89
N ARG A 73 -11.69 1.60 11.97
CA ARG A 73 -12.45 0.41 11.59
C ARG A 73 -11.57 -0.81 11.77
N LYS A 74 -12.18 -1.90 12.20
CA LYS A 74 -11.53 -3.21 12.21
C LYS A 74 -11.08 -3.55 10.78
N LEU A 75 -9.83 -3.95 10.64
CA LEU A 75 -9.30 -4.51 9.39
C LEU A 75 -9.89 -5.91 9.14
N SER A 76 -9.77 -6.41 7.92
CA SER A 76 -10.27 -7.75 7.58
C SER A 76 -9.58 -8.82 8.42
N ASP A 77 -10.29 -9.93 8.71
CA ASP A 77 -9.68 -11.05 9.44
C ASP A 77 -8.50 -11.64 8.65
N ALA A 78 -8.56 -11.60 7.31
CA ALA A 78 -7.44 -11.96 6.44
C ALA A 78 -6.21 -11.06 6.66
N PHE A 79 -6.40 -9.74 6.78
CA PHE A 79 -5.30 -8.83 7.11
C PHE A 79 -4.71 -9.14 8.50
N LEU A 80 -5.55 -9.35 9.52
CA LEU A 80 -5.08 -9.64 10.87
C LEU A 80 -4.30 -10.97 10.94
N ALA A 81 -4.74 -11.98 10.18
CA ALA A 81 -4.01 -13.24 10.04
C ALA A 81 -2.66 -13.04 9.34
N TRP A 82 -2.62 -12.25 8.26
CA TRP A 82 -1.38 -11.85 7.57
C TRP A 82 -0.42 -11.10 8.49
N GLN A 83 -0.92 -10.12 9.24
CA GLN A 83 -0.15 -9.37 10.21
C GLN A 83 0.46 -10.30 11.27
N ASN A 84 -0.33 -11.19 11.86
CA ASN A 84 0.16 -12.16 12.83
C ASN A 84 1.24 -13.11 12.23
N PHE A 85 1.00 -13.63 11.03
CA PHE A 85 1.96 -14.48 10.33
C PHE A 85 3.30 -13.76 10.13
N SER A 86 3.28 -12.48 9.73
CA SER A 86 4.50 -11.72 9.49
C SER A 86 5.37 -11.51 10.74
N GLN A 87 4.76 -11.50 11.92
CA GLN A 87 5.46 -11.30 13.19
C GLN A 87 5.92 -12.60 13.83
N THR A 88 5.19 -13.68 13.61
CA THR A 88 5.42 -14.97 14.29
C THR A 88 6.22 -15.96 13.45
N SER A 89 6.28 -15.80 12.13
CA SER A 89 7.03 -16.70 11.26
C SER A 89 8.55 -16.62 11.51
N GLU A 90 9.17 -17.77 11.76
CA GLU A 90 10.63 -17.90 11.93
C GLU A 90 11.39 -17.45 10.69
N THR A 91 10.92 -17.84 9.50
CA THR A 91 11.50 -17.48 8.20
C THR A 91 10.51 -16.70 7.35
N PHE A 92 10.96 -15.66 6.66
CA PHE A 92 10.08 -14.84 5.83
C PHE A 92 10.42 -15.04 4.35
N SER A 93 9.80 -16.05 3.72
CA SER A 93 10.03 -16.39 2.31
C SER A 93 9.19 -15.49 1.41
N ILE A 94 9.84 -14.46 0.85
CA ILE A 94 9.17 -13.37 0.13
C ILE A 94 8.54 -13.87 -1.17
N GLY A 95 9.27 -14.68 -1.94
CA GLY A 95 8.75 -15.27 -3.17
C GLY A 95 7.50 -16.12 -2.91
N ASN A 96 7.49 -16.91 -1.85
CA ASN A 96 6.34 -17.74 -1.49
C ASN A 96 5.15 -16.91 -1.00
N ILE A 97 5.38 -15.81 -0.28
CA ILE A 97 4.34 -14.86 0.12
C ILE A 97 3.67 -14.26 -1.13
N VAL A 98 4.47 -13.76 -2.08
CA VAL A 98 3.93 -13.17 -3.32
C VAL A 98 3.19 -14.20 -4.15
N ASN A 99 3.72 -15.42 -4.27
CA ASN A 99 3.03 -16.53 -4.94
C ASN A 99 1.72 -16.89 -4.24
N GLY A 100 1.68 -16.90 -2.90
CA GLY A 100 0.47 -17.17 -2.13
C GLY A 100 -0.60 -16.08 -2.23
N GLY A 101 -0.20 -14.83 -2.48
CA GLY A 101 -1.09 -13.71 -2.81
C GLY A 101 -1.43 -13.59 -4.29
N SER A 102 -1.00 -14.53 -5.13
CA SER A 102 -1.30 -14.49 -6.56
C SER A 102 -2.42 -15.48 -6.90
N ALA A 103 -3.38 -15.06 -7.72
CA ALA A 103 -4.43 -15.97 -8.21
C ALA A 103 -3.91 -17.04 -9.19
N THR A 104 -2.72 -16.84 -9.74
CA THR A 104 -2.03 -17.82 -10.60
C THR A 104 -0.74 -18.28 -9.95
N LYS A 105 -0.38 -19.54 -10.21
CA LYS A 105 0.89 -20.09 -9.75
C LYS A 105 2.05 -19.42 -10.49
N LEU A 106 2.91 -18.74 -9.75
CA LEU A 106 4.12 -18.12 -10.30
C LEU A 106 5.15 -19.19 -10.66
N SER A 107 5.95 -18.92 -11.69
CA SER A 107 7.07 -19.80 -12.05
C SER A 107 8.19 -19.71 -11.02
N PRO A 108 9.05 -20.74 -10.90
CA PRO A 108 10.19 -20.71 -9.99
C PRO A 108 11.11 -19.49 -10.21
N GLU A 109 11.30 -19.07 -11.46
CA GLU A 109 12.13 -17.92 -11.82
C GLU A 109 11.52 -16.60 -11.32
N VAL A 110 10.18 -16.47 -11.39
CA VAL A 110 9.46 -15.30 -10.88
C VAL A 110 9.53 -15.26 -9.36
N THR A 111 9.29 -16.39 -8.69
CA THR A 111 9.44 -16.51 -7.23
C THR A 111 10.86 -16.14 -6.78
N ALA A 112 11.89 -16.66 -7.45
CA ALA A 112 13.28 -16.35 -7.16
C ALA A 112 13.61 -14.87 -7.37
N ALA A 113 13.00 -14.21 -8.36
CA ALA A 113 13.16 -12.77 -8.56
C ALA A 113 12.64 -11.93 -7.39
N TYR A 114 11.57 -12.38 -6.71
CA TYR A 114 11.06 -11.73 -5.49
C TYR A 114 11.94 -11.99 -4.26
N ASP A 115 12.63 -13.12 -4.20
CA ASP A 115 13.60 -13.42 -3.14
C ASP A 115 14.96 -12.73 -3.37
N ALA A 116 15.31 -12.41 -4.63
CA ALA A 116 16.61 -11.83 -5.00
C ALA A 116 17.05 -10.58 -4.20
N PRO A 117 16.16 -9.67 -3.74
CA PRO A 117 16.55 -8.55 -2.89
C PRO A 117 17.01 -8.93 -1.48
N PHE A 118 16.83 -10.18 -1.06
CA PHE A 118 16.98 -10.65 0.32
C PHE A 118 17.89 -11.89 0.40
N PRO A 119 19.22 -11.72 0.27
CA PRO A 119 20.17 -12.83 0.35
C PRO A 119 20.07 -13.64 1.65
N ASP A 120 19.71 -12.99 2.75
CA ASP A 120 19.44 -13.60 4.06
C ASP A 120 18.41 -12.77 4.87
N GLU A 121 18.10 -13.20 6.09
CA GLU A 121 17.11 -12.55 6.96
C GLU A 121 17.49 -11.12 7.39
N SER A 122 18.78 -10.77 7.42
CA SER A 122 19.23 -9.42 7.82
C SER A 122 18.77 -8.33 6.84
N TYR A 123 18.42 -8.71 5.60
CA TYR A 123 17.86 -7.81 4.60
C TYR A 123 16.34 -7.65 4.68
N LYS A 124 15.66 -8.41 5.56
CA LYS A 124 14.19 -8.52 5.60
C LYS A 124 13.52 -7.69 6.69
N GLU A 125 14.28 -6.89 7.43
CA GLU A 125 13.72 -6.12 8.56
C GLU A 125 12.58 -5.18 8.13
N GLY A 126 12.71 -4.53 6.98
CA GLY A 126 11.65 -3.73 6.39
C GLY A 126 10.44 -4.56 5.96
N ALA A 127 10.67 -5.75 5.39
CA ALA A 127 9.58 -6.61 4.94
C ALA A 127 8.78 -7.18 6.13
N ARG A 128 9.47 -7.50 7.21
CA ARG A 128 8.87 -8.04 8.44
C ARG A 128 8.03 -7.00 9.18
N ILE A 129 8.50 -5.75 9.27
CA ILE A 129 7.80 -4.74 10.08
C ILE A 129 6.60 -4.11 9.38
N PHE A 130 6.54 -4.16 8.04
CA PHE A 130 5.49 -3.50 7.26
C PHE A 130 4.07 -3.81 7.72
N PRO A 131 3.65 -5.08 7.91
CA PRO A 131 2.27 -5.36 8.33
C PRO A 131 1.91 -4.75 9.69
N SER A 132 2.88 -4.58 10.60
CA SER A 132 2.69 -3.94 11.91
C SER A 132 2.61 -2.41 11.84
N LEU A 133 3.01 -1.79 10.73
CA LEU A 133 2.90 -0.34 10.53
C LEU A 133 1.51 0.09 10.03
N VAL A 134 0.62 -0.86 9.71
CA VAL A 134 -0.77 -0.54 9.34
C VAL A 134 -1.55 -0.20 10.60
N PRO A 135 -2.16 1.00 10.71
CA PRO A 135 -2.88 1.41 11.90
C PRO A 135 -4.13 0.55 12.11
N THR A 136 -4.20 -0.09 13.29
CA THR A 136 -5.32 -0.97 13.68
C THR A 136 -6.20 -0.38 14.79
N SER A 137 -5.81 0.77 15.35
CA SER A 137 -6.58 1.50 16.37
C SER A 137 -6.40 3.01 16.25
N ARG A 138 -7.22 3.78 16.98
CA ARG A 138 -7.14 5.25 17.07
C ARG A 138 -5.92 5.77 17.84
N ASP A 139 -5.34 4.92 18.69
CA ASP A 139 -4.17 5.27 19.49
C ASP A 139 -2.87 5.15 18.67
N ASP A 140 -2.95 4.63 17.44
CA ASP A 140 -1.81 4.57 16.53
C ASP A 140 -1.35 5.97 16.14
N GLN A 141 -0.05 6.22 16.18
CA GLN A 141 0.57 7.50 15.79
C GLN A 141 0.20 7.94 14.36
N VAL A 142 -0.16 7.01 13.48
CA VAL A 142 -0.54 7.26 12.09
C VAL A 142 -2.01 7.70 11.95
N HIS A 143 -2.86 7.50 12.99
CA HIS A 143 -4.30 7.79 12.95
C HIS A 143 -4.58 9.23 12.48
N GLN A 144 -3.98 10.21 13.14
CA GLN A 144 -4.21 11.63 12.85
C GLN A 144 -3.78 12.00 11.42
N ASP A 145 -2.60 11.54 11.04
CA ASP A 145 -2.01 11.78 9.73
C ASP A 145 -2.86 11.22 8.59
N ASN A 146 -3.36 9.99 8.72
CA ASN A 146 -4.23 9.40 7.71
C ASN A 146 -5.63 10.04 7.71
N THR A 147 -6.12 10.49 8.87
CA THR A 147 -7.38 11.24 8.98
C THR A 147 -7.29 12.57 8.23
N LEU A 148 -6.18 13.31 8.39
CA LEU A 148 -5.94 14.55 7.66
C LEU A 148 -5.84 14.31 6.15
N ALA A 149 -5.18 13.22 5.74
CA ALA A 149 -5.11 12.83 4.34
C ALA A 149 -6.49 12.53 3.73
N TRP A 150 -7.37 11.83 4.46
CA TRP A 150 -8.77 11.67 4.06
C TRP A 150 -9.51 12.99 3.93
N GLY A 151 -9.24 13.97 4.80
CA GLY A 151 -9.79 15.32 4.68
C GLY A 151 -9.47 16.01 3.35
N VAL A 152 -8.31 15.72 2.76
CA VAL A 152 -7.93 16.19 1.42
C VAL A 152 -8.54 15.33 0.31
N LEU A 153 -8.49 13.99 0.44
CA LEU A 153 -9.05 13.08 -0.56
C LEU A 153 -10.57 13.27 -0.73
N ASN A 154 -11.29 13.63 0.33
CA ASN A 154 -12.72 13.97 0.28
C ASN A 154 -13.04 15.24 -0.52
N LYS A 155 -12.00 15.97 -0.97
CA LYS A 155 -12.09 17.16 -1.83
C LYS A 155 -11.34 16.96 -3.15
N PHE A 156 -10.85 15.75 -3.43
CA PHE A 156 -10.11 15.47 -4.65
C PHE A 156 -11.10 15.24 -5.81
N GLU A 157 -11.19 16.21 -6.72
CA GLU A 157 -12.18 16.23 -7.82
C GLU A 157 -11.66 15.65 -9.15
N ARG A 158 -10.35 15.49 -9.28
CA ARG A 158 -9.74 14.93 -10.50
C ARG A 158 -9.99 13.42 -10.61
N PRO A 159 -9.88 12.82 -11.82
CA PRO A 159 -10.24 11.43 -12.03
C PRO A 159 -9.58 10.47 -11.03
N PHE A 160 -10.41 9.68 -10.34
CA PHE A 160 -10.01 8.70 -9.34
C PHE A 160 -10.66 7.35 -9.66
N LEU A 161 -9.88 6.36 -10.08
CA LEU A 161 -10.38 5.07 -10.54
C LEU A 161 -10.05 3.97 -9.53
N CYS A 162 -11.06 3.18 -9.16
CA CYS A 162 -10.88 1.95 -8.39
C CYS A 162 -10.90 0.73 -9.33
N VAL A 163 -9.88 -0.12 -9.22
CA VAL A 163 -9.67 -1.31 -10.06
C VAL A 163 -9.19 -2.49 -9.19
N PHE A 164 -10.05 -2.98 -8.30
CA PHE A 164 -9.69 -4.03 -7.32
C PHE A 164 -9.91 -5.43 -7.89
N GLY A 165 -9.13 -6.41 -7.43
CA GLY A 165 -9.27 -7.82 -7.78
C GLY A 165 -10.43 -8.50 -7.06
N ASP A 166 -11.00 -9.54 -7.69
CA ASP A 166 -12.07 -10.36 -7.09
C ASP A 166 -11.56 -11.46 -6.15
N SER A 167 -10.25 -11.71 -6.14
CA SER A 167 -9.61 -12.85 -5.47
C SER A 167 -8.66 -12.44 -4.33
N ASP A 168 -8.66 -11.17 -3.92
CA ASP A 168 -7.93 -10.68 -2.74
C ASP A 168 -8.85 -10.59 -1.50
N ALA A 169 -8.68 -11.48 -0.53
CA ALA A 169 -9.45 -11.45 0.72
C ALA A 169 -9.01 -10.34 1.68
N VAL A 170 -7.78 -9.82 1.56
CA VAL A 170 -7.21 -8.83 2.47
C VAL A 170 -7.88 -7.48 2.26
N THR A 171 -8.03 -7.04 1.00
CA THR A 171 -8.55 -5.71 0.67
C THR A 171 -9.94 -5.72 0.03
N LYS A 172 -10.61 -6.88 -0.02
CA LYS A 172 -11.98 -7.03 -0.54
C LYS A 172 -12.93 -5.95 -0.02
N GLY A 173 -13.58 -5.24 -0.94
CA GLY A 173 -14.52 -4.16 -0.63
C GLY A 173 -13.87 -2.85 -0.15
N GLY A 174 -12.54 -2.75 -0.19
CA GLY A 174 -11.78 -1.55 0.15
C GLY A 174 -11.96 -0.39 -0.84
N ASP A 175 -12.42 -0.67 -2.05
CA ASP A 175 -12.81 0.32 -3.06
C ASP A 175 -14.02 1.16 -2.64
N ALA A 176 -14.99 0.57 -1.95
CA ALA A 176 -16.27 1.19 -1.64
C ALA A 176 -16.18 2.49 -0.82
N ILE A 177 -15.15 2.65 0.02
CA ILE A 177 -14.92 3.93 0.73
C ILE A 177 -14.43 5.02 -0.22
N PHE A 178 -13.53 4.71 -1.15
CA PHE A 178 -13.03 5.68 -2.11
C PHE A 178 -14.13 6.14 -3.06
N ILE A 179 -14.88 5.19 -3.63
CA ILE A 179 -15.99 5.48 -4.56
C ILE A 179 -17.04 6.39 -3.91
N ARG A 180 -17.35 6.16 -2.63
CA ARG A 180 -18.34 6.96 -1.89
C ARG A 180 -17.82 8.32 -1.47
N SER A 181 -16.54 8.43 -1.10
CA SER A 181 -16.03 9.59 -0.37
C SER A 181 -15.17 10.54 -1.22
N VAL A 182 -14.59 10.08 -2.33
CA VAL A 182 -13.73 10.90 -3.19
C VAL A 182 -14.57 11.45 -4.37
N PRO A 183 -14.76 12.78 -4.49
CA PRO A 183 -15.59 13.35 -5.55
C PRO A 183 -15.16 12.96 -6.96
N GLY A 184 -13.85 12.89 -7.20
CA GLY A 184 -13.27 12.50 -8.49
C GLY A 184 -13.46 11.03 -8.87
N ALA A 185 -13.97 10.21 -7.95
CA ALA A 185 -14.38 8.84 -8.25
C ALA A 185 -15.81 8.77 -8.80
N LEU A 186 -16.65 9.77 -8.55
CA LEU A 186 -18.02 9.78 -9.04
C LEU A 186 -18.06 9.70 -10.57
N ASN A 187 -18.94 8.83 -11.09
CA ASN A 187 -19.14 8.59 -12.53
C ASN A 187 -17.91 8.09 -13.29
N GLN A 188 -16.88 7.59 -12.60
CA GLN A 188 -15.79 6.86 -13.26
C GLN A 188 -16.20 5.42 -13.53
N ASN A 189 -15.67 4.84 -14.61
CA ASN A 189 -15.91 3.44 -14.99
C ASN A 189 -15.06 2.48 -14.13
N HIS A 190 -15.35 2.44 -12.83
CA HIS A 190 -14.73 1.47 -11.92
C HIS A 190 -14.95 0.04 -12.44
N THR A 191 -13.99 -0.83 -12.17
CA THR A 191 -14.08 -2.22 -12.62
C THR A 191 -13.43 -3.15 -11.62
N THR A 192 -13.81 -4.42 -11.69
CA THR A 192 -13.21 -5.49 -10.90
C THR A 192 -12.32 -6.32 -11.83
N LEU A 193 -11.07 -6.53 -11.43
CA LEU A 193 -10.14 -7.40 -12.14
C LEU A 193 -10.49 -8.86 -11.83
N VAL A 194 -11.03 -9.55 -12.83
CA VAL A 194 -11.40 -10.96 -12.72
C VAL A 194 -10.15 -11.82 -12.64
N GLY A 195 -10.08 -12.68 -11.62
CA GLY A 195 -8.90 -13.49 -11.32
C GLY A 195 -7.70 -12.68 -10.83
N GLY A 196 -7.93 -11.46 -10.32
CA GLY A 196 -6.91 -10.64 -9.67
C GLY A 196 -6.81 -10.99 -8.19
N GLY A 197 -5.66 -11.55 -7.79
CA GLY A 197 -5.30 -11.81 -6.38
C GLY A 197 -4.76 -10.59 -5.65
#